data_AF-A0A955T219-F1
#
_entry.id   AF-A0A955T219-F1
#
_cell.length_a   1.000
_cell.length_b   1.000
_cell.length_c   1.000
_cell.angle_alpha   90.00
_cell.angle_beta   90.00
_cell.angle_gamma   90.00
#
_symmetry.space_group_name_H-M   'P 1'
#
loop_
_entity.id
_entity.type
_entity.pdbx_description
1 polymer ?
#
loop_
_entity_poly.entity_id
_entity_poly.type
_entity_poly.pdbx_seq_one_letter_code
_entity_poly.pdbx_strand_id
1 'polypeptide(L)' 'MDLENRIRSVAEKIANARSITVMTGAGVSVASGIPTFRGAEGIWKNFRPEEVATPQAFQRDPKFVWDWYGYRRE' A
#
# COMPACT_ATOMS: atom_id res chain seq x y z
N MET A 1 3.59 -21.60 20.73
CA MET A 1 2.58 -20.78 21.42
C MET A 1 1.40 -20.64 20.48
N ASP A 2 0.21 -21.02 20.95
CA ASP A 2 -1.02 -21.05 20.15
C ASP A 2 -1.46 -19.66 19.62
N LEU A 3 -2.20 -19.62 18.51
CA LEU A 3 -2.64 -18.39 17.86
C LEU A 3 -3.54 -17.54 18.77
N GLU A 4 -4.43 -18.17 19.54
CA GLU A 4 -5.32 -17.45 20.46
C GLU A 4 -4.52 -16.75 21.56
N ASN A 5 -3.50 -17.43 22.08
CA ASN A 5 -2.59 -16.83 23.07
C ASN A 5 -1.82 -15.63 22.49
N ARG A 6 -1.43 -15.68 21.22
CA ARG A 6 -0.76 -14.54 20.55
C ARG A 6 -1.71 -13.36 20.36
N ILE A 7 -2.96 -13.61 19.95
CA ILE A 7 -3.98 -12.56 19.80
C ILE A 7 -4.26 -11.91 21.15
N ARG A 8 -4.48 -12.70 22.20
CA ARG A 8 -4.72 -12.20 23.56
C ARG A 8 -3.58 -11.31 24.05
N SER A 9 -2.34 -11.75 23.87
CA SER A 9 -1.17 -10.97 24.25
C SER A 9 -1.06 -9.63 23.53
N VAL A 10 -1.41 -9.57 22.25
CA VAL A 10 -1.43 -8.30 21.49
C VAL A 10 -2.57 -7.39 21.96
N ALA A 11 -3.77 -7.94 22.19
CA ALA A 11 -4.91 -7.18 22.69
C ALA A 11 -4.63 -6.53 24.05
N GLU A 12 -4.01 -7.26 24.97
CA GLU A 12 -3.59 -6.73 26.28
C GLU A 12 -2.57 -5.59 26.15
N LYS A 13 -1.59 -5.73 25.25
CA LYS A 13 -0.59 -4.68 24.99
C LYS A 13 -1.23 -3.42 24.42
N ILE A 14 -2.20 -3.58 23.51
CA ILE A 14 -2.96 -2.46 22.94
C ILE A 14 -3.79 -1.77 24.03
N ALA A 15 -4.51 -2.54 24.87
CA ALA A 15 -5.38 -2.00 25.91
C ALA A 15 -4.63 -1.18 26.97
N ASN A 16 -3.37 -1.53 27.26
CA ASN A 16 -2.55 -0.85 28.26
C ASN A 16 -1.61 0.21 27.68
N ALA A 17 -1.58 0.39 26.36
CA ALA A 17 -0.70 1.37 25.72
C ALA A 17 -1.19 2.80 25.96
N ARG A 18 -0.28 3.68 26.40
CA ARG A 18 -0.57 5.12 26.56
C ARG A 18 -0.55 5.88 25.24
N SER A 19 0.14 5.35 24.24
CA SER A 19 0.25 5.92 22.90
C SER A 19 0.46 4.79 21.90
N ILE A 20 -0.29 4.81 20.80
CA ILE A 20 -0.23 3.81 19.74
C ILE A 20 0.03 4.53 18.43
N THR A 21 1.00 4.02 17.67
CA THR A 21 1.22 4.39 16.27
C THR A 21 0.89 3.18 15.40
N VAL A 22 0.06 3.38 14.38
CA VAL A 22 -0.27 2.33 13.41
C VAL A 22 0.37 2.69 12.08
N MET A 23 1.25 1.83 11.60
CA MET A 23 1.87 1.97 10.28
C MET A 23 1.16 1.02 9.31
N THR A 24 0.47 1.59 8.32
CA THR A 24 -0.28 0.83 7.31
C THR A 24 0.39 0.92 5.95
N GLY A 25 0.30 -0.16 5.17
CA GLY A 25 0.64 -0.16 3.75
C GLY A 25 -0.60 -0.33 2.87
N ALA A 26 -0.40 -0.41 1.55
CA ALA A 26 -1.48 -0.55 0.57
C ALA A 26 -2.41 -1.76 0.82
N GLY A 27 -1.94 -2.79 1.52
CA GLY A 27 -2.75 -3.97 1.85
C GLY A 27 -4.01 -3.65 2.66
N VAL A 28 -4.00 -2.60 3.47
CA VAL A 28 -5.20 -2.19 4.24
C VAL A 28 -6.33 -1.72 3.33
N SER A 29 -6.01 -1.21 2.13
CA SER A 29 -6.95 -0.63 1.18
C SER A 29 -7.61 -1.66 0.26
N VAL A 30 -7.15 -2.92 0.27
CA VAL A 30 -7.70 -4.00 -0.58
C VAL A 30 -9.19 -4.24 -0.29
N ALA A 31 -9.58 -4.20 0.99
CA ALA A 31 -10.97 -4.35 1.40
C ALA A 31 -11.88 -3.22 0.87
N SER A 32 -11.29 -2.10 0.45
CA SER A 32 -11.99 -0.95 -0.17
C SER A 32 -11.92 -0.97 -1.70
N GLY A 33 -11.43 -2.06 -2.31
CA GLY A 33 -11.30 -2.19 -3.77
C GLY A 33 -10.10 -1.48 -4.37
N ILE A 34 -9.21 -0.90 -3.56
CA ILE A 34 -8.00 -0.23 -4.07
C ILE A 34 -6.89 -1.28 -4.26
N PRO A 35 -6.36 -1.45 -5.49
CA PRO A 35 -5.36 -2.46 -5.77
C PRO A 35 -4.03 -2.17 -5.07
N THR A 36 -3.29 -3.22 -4.73
CA THR A 36 -1.96 -3.09 -4.16
C THR A 36 -0.92 -2.81 -5.23
N PHE A 37 0.21 -2.28 -4.79
CA PHE A 37 1.40 -2.11 -5.63
C PHE A 37 2.08 -3.43 -6.00
N ARG A 38 2.18 -4.36 -5.03
CA ARG A 38 2.84 -5.67 -5.17
C ARG A 38 1.85 -6.80 -4.87
N GLY A 39 2.19 -8.02 -5.26
CA GLY A 39 1.39 -9.22 -5.00
C GLY A 39 0.82 -9.84 -6.28
N ALA A 40 -0.06 -10.83 -6.14
CA ALA A 40 -0.66 -11.54 -7.28
C ALA A 40 -1.41 -10.59 -8.22
N GLU A 41 -2.14 -9.63 -7.67
CA GLU A 41 -2.88 -8.61 -8.43
C GLU A 41 -2.19 -7.24 -8.40
N GLY A 42 -0.86 -7.21 -8.16
CA GLY A 42 -0.12 -5.96 -7.96
C GLY A 42 0.11 -5.17 -9.25
N ILE A 43 -0.13 -3.86 -9.22
CA ILE A 43 -0.02 -2.98 -10.41
C ILE A 43 1.38 -2.94 -11.04
N TRP A 44 2.44 -3.25 -10.29
CA TRP A 44 3.80 -3.30 -10.82
C TRP A 44 4.09 -4.50 -11.73
N LYS A 45 3.15 -5.43 -11.86
CA LYS A 45 3.26 -6.47 -12.90
C LYS A 45 3.11 -5.92 -14.32
N ASN A 46 2.36 -4.81 -14.45
CA ASN A 46 2.03 -4.22 -15.75
C ASN A 46 2.83 -2.95 -16.04
N PHE A 47 3.47 -2.37 -15.02
CA PHE A 47 4.21 -1.11 -15.12
C PHE A 47 5.50 -1.16 -14.32
N ARG A 48 6.56 -0.56 -14.88
CA ARG A 48 7.81 -0.34 -14.14
C ARG A 48 7.69 0.93 -13.29
N PRO A 49 7.86 0.86 -11.96
CA PRO A 49 7.73 2.03 -11.09
C PRO A 49 8.62 3.20 -11.52
N GLU A 50 9.81 2.90 -12.04
CA GLU A 50 10.80 3.89 -12.48
C GLU A 50 10.31 4.74 -13.66
N GLU A 51 9.35 4.24 -14.43
CA GLU A 51 8.81 4.90 -15.62
C GLU A 51 7.60 5.80 -15.32
N VAL A 52 6.98 5.66 -14.15
CA VAL A 52 5.71 6.34 -13.82
C VAL A 52 5.70 7.06 -12.47
N ALA A 53 6.57 6.67 -11.52
CA ALA A 53 6.54 7.15 -10.14
C ALA A 53 7.88 7.72 -9.68
N THR A 54 8.60 8.41 -10.56
CA THR A 54 9.87 9.10 -10.23
C THR A 54 9.88 10.54 -10.76
N PRO A 55 10.62 11.46 -10.12
CA PRO A 55 10.80 12.82 -10.65
C PRO A 55 11.38 12.82 -12.06
N GLN A 56 12.31 11.90 -12.36
CA GLN A 56 12.96 11.77 -13.67
C GLN A 56 11.98 11.31 -14.75
N ALA A 57 11.08 10.37 -14.43
CA ALA A 57 10.02 9.98 -15.35
C ALA A 57 9.09 11.15 -15.68
N PHE A 58 8.70 11.92 -14.66
CA PHE A 58 7.84 13.09 -14.85
C PHE A 58 8.51 14.19 -15.68
N GLN A 59 9.81 14.43 -15.46
CA GLN A 59 10.58 15.38 -16.28
C GLN A 59 10.71 14.91 -17.73
N ARG A 60 10.86 13.60 -17.95
CA ARG A 60 11.00 13.01 -19.29
C ARG A 60 9.70 13.05 -20.09
N ASP A 61 8.59 12.64 -19.47
CA ASP A 61 7.27 12.63 -20.10
C ASP A 61 6.16 12.85 -19.05
N PRO A 62 5.77 14.12 -18.78
CA PRO A 62 4.77 14.42 -17.77
C PRO A 62 3.37 13.97 -18.21
N LYS A 63 3.09 13.90 -19.52
CA LYS A 63 1.79 13.46 -20.04
C LYS A 63 1.57 11.98 -19.74
N PHE A 64 2.56 11.14 -20.06
CA PHE A 64 2.48 9.71 -19.78
C PHE A 64 2.27 9.43 -18.28
N VAL A 65 3.02 10.13 -17.41
CA VAL A 65 2.86 9.98 -15.96
C VAL A 65 1.46 10.41 -15.51
N TRP A 66 0.94 11.55 -16.00
CA TRP A 66 -0.42 11.99 -15.67
C TRP A 66 -1.49 11.02 -16.15
N ASP A 67 -1.37 10.49 -17.36
CA ASP A 67 -2.31 9.51 -17.91
C ASP A 67 -2.30 8.23 -17.05
N TRP A 68 -1.12 7.78 -16.61
CA TRP A 68 -0.99 6.62 -15.70
C TRP A 68 -1.64 6.86 -14.33
N TYR A 69 -1.43 8.03 -13.71
CA TYR A 69 -2.15 8.38 -12.49
C TYR A 69 -3.65 8.56 -12.73
N GLY A 70 -4.05 9.00 -13.93
CA GLY A 70 -5.43 9.07 -14.39
C GLY A 70 -6.12 7.72 -14.34
N TYR A 71 -5.51 6.71 -14.97
CA TYR A 71 -5.94 5.31 -14.93
C TYR A 71 -6.14 4.76 -13.52
N ARG A 72 -5.35 5.21 -12.53
CA ARG A 72 -5.46 4.76 -11.13
C ARG A 72 -6.61 5.39 -10.34
N ARG A 73 -7.27 6.42 -10.87
CA ARG A 73 -8.39 7.09 -10.19
C ARG A 73 -9.75 6.50 -10.56
N GLU A 74 -9.81 5.83 -11.69
CA GLU A 74 -11.00 5.15 -12.21
C GLU A 74 -11.17 3.77 -11.53
#